data_AF-A0AAD1RYP1-F1
#
_entry.id   AF-A0AAD1RYP1-F1
#
_cell.length_a   1.000
_cell.length_b   1.000
_cell.length_c   1.000
_cell.angle_alpha   90.00
_cell.angle_beta   90.00
_cell.angle_gamma   90.00
#
_symmetry.space_group_name_H-M   'P 1'
#
loop_
_entity.id
_entity.type
_entity.pdbx_description
1 polymer ?
#
loop_
_entity_poly.entity_id
_entity_poly.type
_entity_poly.pdbx_seq_one_letter_code
_entity_poly.pdbx_strand_id
1 'polypeptide(L)'
;MTLNTELKMTGLVTAHNDLTDHMQSFSQQITDMEIKIMDAEDRARRNNLRLKGIPETVTQAELSPYVRDLFKTLIPEAPADMLLLDQVHCLVRLRYIPESVREMCF
;
A
#
# COMPACT_ATOMS: atom_id res chain seq x y z
N MET A 1 -35.68 -20.88 -43.74
CA MET A 1 -35.68 -20.23 -42.41
C MET A 1 -34.41 -20.50 -41.61
N THR A 2 -33.71 -21.62 -41.81
CA THR A 2 -32.50 -22.05 -41.08
C THR A 2 -31.23 -21.23 -41.35
N LEU A 3 -31.01 -20.75 -42.57
CA LEU A 3 -29.80 -19.97 -42.91
C LEU A 3 -29.70 -18.64 -42.13
N ASN A 4 -30.84 -17.99 -41.89
CA ASN A 4 -30.90 -16.70 -41.21
C ASN A 4 -30.67 -16.86 -39.69
N THR A 5 -30.99 -18.03 -39.13
CA THR A 5 -30.66 -18.34 -37.73
C THR A 5 -29.18 -18.67 -37.56
N GLU A 6 -28.58 -19.37 -38.52
CA GLU A 6 -27.15 -19.68 -38.51
C GLU A 6 -26.28 -18.42 -38.58
N LEU A 7 -26.58 -17.50 -39.50
CA LEU A 7 -25.86 -16.23 -39.62
C LEU A 7 -25.93 -15.38 -38.34
N LYS A 8 -27.11 -15.33 -37.70
CA LYS A 8 -27.28 -14.65 -36.41
C LYS A 8 -26.50 -15.33 -35.30
N MET A 9 -26.45 -16.67 -35.29
CA MET A 9 -25.68 -17.43 -34.32
C MET A 9 -24.18 -17.17 -34.47
N THR A 10 -23.66 -17.17 -35.70
CA THR A 10 -22.26 -16.83 -35.96
C THR A 10 -21.93 -15.41 -35.51
N GLY A 11 -22.77 -14.42 -35.84
CA GLY A 11 -22.58 -13.05 -35.39
C GLY A 11 -22.60 -12.89 -33.86
N LEU A 12 -23.47 -13.63 -33.18
CA LEU A 12 -23.53 -13.64 -31.71
C LEU A 12 -22.28 -14.28 -31.10
N VAL A 13 -21.80 -15.38 -31.68
CA VAL A 13 -20.58 -16.05 -31.21
C VAL A 13 -19.36 -15.15 -31.39
N THR A 14 -19.23 -14.47 -32.53
CA THR A 14 -18.14 -13.51 -32.75
C THR A 14 -18.20 -12.37 -31.73
N ALA A 15 -19.37 -11.74 -31.55
CA ALA A 15 -19.52 -10.67 -30.57
C ALA A 15 -19.24 -11.12 -29.13
N HIS A 16 -19.60 -12.37 -28.78
CA HIS A 16 -19.31 -12.94 -27.48
C HIS A 16 -17.80 -13.18 -27.26
N ASN A 17 -17.10 -13.66 -28.29
CA ASN A 17 -15.66 -13.85 -28.22
C ASN A 17 -14.94 -12.51 -28.08
N ASP A 18 -15.30 -11.51 -28.89
CA ASP A 18 -14.71 -10.16 -28.80
C ASP A 18 -14.93 -9.55 -27.41
N LEU A 19 -16.13 -9.72 -26.83
CA LEU A 19 -16.41 -9.25 -25.48
C LEU A 19 -15.57 -9.98 -24.44
N THR A 20 -15.42 -11.29 -24.58
CA THR A 20 -14.62 -12.12 -23.66
C THR A 20 -13.15 -11.73 -23.71
N ASP A 21 -12.59 -11.50 -24.89
CA ASP A 21 -11.21 -11.07 -25.10
C ASP A 21 -10.98 -9.68 -24.49
N HIS A 22 -11.92 -8.75 -24.69
CA HIS A 22 -11.85 -7.43 -24.05
C HIS A 22 -11.93 -7.52 -22.53
N MET A 23 -12.81 -8.37 -21.98
CA MET A 23 -12.90 -8.58 -20.53
C MET A 23 -11.60 -9.14 -19.94
N GLN A 24 -10.96 -10.09 -20.63
CA GLN A 24 -9.67 -10.64 -20.21
C GLN A 24 -8.57 -9.58 -20.26
N SER A 25 -8.51 -8.80 -21.34
CA SER A 25 -7.55 -7.69 -21.48
C SER A 25 -7.74 -6.66 -20.36
N PHE A 26 -8.97 -6.25 -20.06
CA PHE A 26 -9.23 -5.31 -18.97
C PHE A 26 -8.87 -5.88 -17.59
N SER A 27 -9.18 -7.16 -17.35
CA SER A 27 -8.77 -7.83 -16.11
C SER A 27 -7.25 -7.79 -15.95
N GLN A 28 -6.50 -8.07 -17.02
CA GLN A 28 -5.04 -8.03 -16.98
C GLN A 28 -4.53 -6.60 -16.71
N GLN A 29 -5.10 -5.60 -17.38
CA GLN A 29 -4.71 -4.20 -17.18
C GLN A 29 -4.96 -3.73 -15.74
N ILE A 30 -6.07 -4.17 -15.13
CA ILE A 30 -6.37 -3.88 -13.72
C ILE A 30 -5.28 -4.48 -12.83
N THR A 31 -4.95 -5.75 -13.01
CA THR A 31 -3.90 -6.40 -12.22
C THR A 31 -2.54 -5.72 -12.40
N ASP A 32 -2.18 -5.33 -13.63
CA ASP A 32 -0.93 -4.62 -13.89
C ASP A 32 -0.90 -3.24 -13.22
N MET A 33 -2.03 -2.54 -13.15
CA MET A 33 -2.15 -1.27 -12.43
C MET A 33 -2.03 -1.48 -10.93
N GLU A 34 -2.67 -2.50 -10.37
CA GLU A 34 -2.58 -2.82 -8.94
C GLU A 34 -1.13 -3.10 -8.52
N ILE A 35 -0.39 -3.90 -9.30
CA ILE A 35 1.02 -4.18 -9.04
C ILE A 35 1.85 -2.89 -9.05
N LYS A 36 1.61 -2.01 -10.03
CA LYS A 36 2.34 -0.72 -10.12
C LYS A 36 2.01 0.21 -8.95
N ILE A 37 0.75 0.24 -8.50
CA ILE A 37 0.34 1.02 -7.34
C ILE A 37 1.04 0.49 -6.09
N MET A 38 1.02 -0.83 -5.88
CA MET A 38 1.68 -1.46 -4.74
C MET A 38 3.19 -1.13 -4.70
N ASP A 39 3.90 -1.28 -5.82
CA ASP A 39 5.31 -0.92 -5.91
C ASP A 39 5.55 0.58 -5.68
N ALA A 40 4.68 1.45 -6.19
CA ALA A 40 4.77 2.89 -5.94
C ALA A 40 4.57 3.24 -4.46
N GLU A 41 3.59 2.62 -3.79
CA GLU A 41 3.36 2.82 -2.36
C GLU A 41 4.53 2.30 -1.51
N ASP A 42 5.08 1.14 -1.86
CA ASP A 42 6.21 0.56 -1.14
C ASP A 42 7.47 1.41 -1.30
N ARG A 43 7.71 1.96 -2.50
CA ARG A 43 8.79 2.94 -2.72
C ARG A 43 8.57 4.22 -1.93
N ALA A 44 7.34 4.71 -1.83
CA ALA A 44 7.01 5.89 -1.04
C ALA A 44 7.19 5.65 0.47
N ARG A 45 6.93 4.43 0.96
CA ARG A 45 7.05 4.06 2.38
C ARG A 45 8.41 3.47 2.76
N ARG A 46 9.32 3.22 1.82
CA ARG A 46 10.59 2.50 2.06
C ARG A 46 11.46 3.10 3.17
N ASN A 47 11.43 4.43 3.33
CA ASN A 47 12.20 5.13 4.35
C ASN A 47 11.40 5.42 5.63
N ASN A 48 10.15 4.96 5.70
CA ASN A 48 9.32 5.15 6.88
C ASN A 48 9.60 4.06 7.91
N LEU A 49 9.96 4.45 9.12
CA LEU A 49 10.14 3.54 10.25
C LEU A 49 8.96 3.64 11.20
N ARG A 50 8.33 2.50 11.49
CA ARG A 50 7.29 2.40 12.53
C ARG A 50 7.91 1.99 13.85
N LEU A 51 7.88 2.90 14.82
CA LEU A 51 8.36 2.66 16.18
C LEU A 51 7.18 2.25 17.09
N LYS A 52 7.31 1.12 17.79
CA LYS A 52 6.32 0.63 18.76
C LYS A 52 6.89 0.74 20.18
N GLY A 53 6.03 0.99 21.17
CA GLY A 53 6.42 1.07 22.58
C GLY A 53 6.83 2.47 23.07
N ILE A 54 6.62 3.51 22.26
CA ILE A 54 6.76 4.91 22.73
C ILE A 54 5.62 5.21 23.72
N PRO A 55 5.90 5.72 24.93
CA PRO A 55 4.87 6.11 25.88
C PRO A 55 3.93 7.16 25.31
N GLU A 56 2.62 7.02 25.56
CA GLU A 56 1.59 7.97 25.10
C GLU A 56 1.71 9.36 25.77
N THR A 57 2.50 9.45 26.85
CA THR A 57 2.80 10.71 27.52
C THR A 57 3.73 11.61 26.70
N VAL A 58 4.45 11.06 25.72
CA VAL A 58 5.31 11.84 24.82
C VAL A 58 4.44 12.60 23.84
N THR A 59 4.48 13.92 23.91
CA THR A 59 3.68 14.76 23.03
C THR A 59 4.25 14.82 21.62
N GLN A 60 3.44 15.24 20.66
CA GLN A 60 3.88 15.41 19.26
C GLN A 60 5.09 16.35 19.11
N ALA A 61 5.21 17.37 19.96
CA ALA A 61 6.35 18.29 19.97
C ALA A 61 7.65 17.63 20.48
N GLU A 62 7.52 16.63 21.35
CA GLU A 62 8.63 15.92 21.98
C GLU A 62 9.07 14.68 21.20
N LEU A 63 8.30 14.24 20.20
CA LEU A 63 8.58 13.01 19.46
C LEU A 63 9.91 13.06 18.70
N SER A 64 10.17 14.15 17.98
CA SER A 64 11.41 14.30 17.20
C SER A 64 12.67 14.24 18.08
N PRO A 65 12.80 15.02 19.18
CA PRO A 65 13.94 14.90 20.07
C PRO A 65 14.01 13.52 20.75
N TYR A 66 12.87 12.97 21.19
CA TYR A 66 12.82 11.63 21.80
C TYR A 66 13.37 10.53 20.87
N VAL A 67 12.96 10.54 19.59
CA VAL A 67 13.44 9.57 18.60
C VAL A 67 14.95 9.73 18.37
N ARG A 68 15.45 10.96 18.29
CA ARG A 68 16.91 11.20 18.14
C ARG A 68 17.70 10.63 19.32
N ASP A 69 17.21 10.83 20.53
CA ASP A 69 17.89 10.34 21.73
C ASP A 69 17.80 8.82 21.87
N LEU A 70 16.68 8.22 21.44
CA LEU A 70 16.55 6.76 21.32
C LEU A 70 17.60 6.20 20.35
N PHE A 71 17.74 6.78 19.15
CA PHE A 71 18.71 6.31 18.16
C PHE A 71 20.16 6.47 18.62
N LYS A 72 20.51 7.57 19.31
CA LYS A 72 21.84 7.75 19.91
C LYS A 72 22.14 6.68 20.97
N THR A 73 21.14 6.28 21.73
CA THR A 73 21.28 5.23 22.75
C THR A 73 21.50 3.86 22.09
N LEU A 74 20.80 3.59 20.98
CA LEU A 74 20.90 2.33 20.24
C LEU A 74 22.17 2.21 19.40
N ILE A 75 22.65 3.33 18.84
CA ILE A 75 23.82 3.38 17.94
C ILE A 75 24.73 4.53 18.37
N PRO A 76 25.53 4.36 19.44
CA PRO A 76 26.36 5.43 19.99
C PRO A 76 27.53 5.82 19.07
N GLU A 77 27.93 4.96 18.14
CA GLU A 77 28.99 5.24 17.16
C GLU A 77 28.51 6.03 15.93
N ALA A 78 27.18 6.22 15.79
CA ALA A 78 26.65 6.95 14.65
C ALA A 78 26.94 8.46 14.76
N PRO A 79 27.34 9.12 13.65
CA PRO A 79 27.46 10.57 13.61
C PRO A 79 26.15 11.26 13.97
N ALA A 80 26.21 12.35 14.75
CA ALA A 80 25.02 13.07 15.23
C ALA A 80 24.16 13.66 14.08
N ASP A 81 24.79 13.88 12.92
CA ASP A 81 24.24 14.40 11.67
C ASP A 81 23.75 13.29 10.71
N MET A 82 23.95 12.02 11.04
CA MET A 82 23.56 10.90 10.19
C MET A 82 22.03 10.72 10.13
N LEU A 83 21.30 11.08 11.19
CA LEU A 83 19.85 10.90 11.25
C LEU A 83 19.09 12.17 10.86
N LEU A 84 18.67 12.23 9.60
CA LEU A 84 17.75 13.24 9.10
C LEU A 84 16.31 12.72 9.19
N LEU A 85 15.51 13.34 10.06
CA LEU A 85 14.09 13.04 10.22
C LEU A 85 13.29 14.10 9.46
N ASP A 86 12.57 13.69 8.42
CA ASP A 86 11.74 14.59 7.61
C ASP A 86 10.37 14.80 8.28
N GLN A 87 9.68 13.70 8.60
CA GLN A 87 8.41 13.74 9.33
C GLN A 87 8.39 12.70 10.45
N VAL A 88 7.84 13.09 11.60
CA VAL A 88 7.66 12.21 12.75
C VAL A 88 6.28 12.49 13.32
N HIS A 89 5.44 11.46 13.42
CA HIS A 89 4.08 11.61 13.94
C HIS A 89 3.59 10.32 14.60
N CYS A 90 2.69 10.49 15.58
CA CYS A 90 1.91 9.37 16.10
C CYS A 90 0.79 9.02 15.12
N LEU A 91 0.66 7.73 14.79
CA LEU A 91 -0.50 7.26 14.05
C LEU A 91 -1.76 7.41 14.91
N VAL A 92 -2.80 8.02 14.35
CA VAL A 92 -4.10 8.15 15.02
C VAL A 92 -4.64 6.74 15.29
N ARG A 93 -4.86 6.41 16.57
CA ARG A 93 -5.52 5.16 16.93
C ARG A 93 -6.98 5.23 16.52
N LEU A 94 -7.38 4.41 15.55
CA LEU A 94 -8.76 3.93 15.49
C LEU A 94 -9.02 3.18 16.80
N ARG A 95 -9.99 3.63 17.60
CA ARG A 95 -10.23 3.16 18.98
C ARG A 95 -10.57 1.66 19.08
N TYR A 96 -10.76 0.98 17.95
CA TYR A 96 -10.95 -0.45 17.87
C TYR A 96 -10.30 -0.99 16.59
N ILE A 97 -9.18 -1.69 16.75
CA ILE A 97 -8.58 -2.50 15.67
C ILE A 97 -8.52 -3.93 16.24
N PRO A 98 -9.26 -4.90 15.67
CA PRO A 98 -9.14 -6.30 16.04
C PRO A 98 -7.68 -6.74 15.94
N GLU A 99 -7.22 -7.60 16.86
CA GLU A 99 -5.82 -8.07 16.89
C GLU A 99 -5.33 -8.60 15.53
N SER A 100 -6.21 -9.21 14.75
CA SER A 100 -5.93 -9.73 13.40
C SER A 100 -5.60 -8.68 12.33
N VAL A 101 -5.91 -7.39 12.56
CA VAL A 101 -5.68 -6.31 11.59
C VAL A 101 -4.48 -5.43 12.00
N ARG A 102 -4.00 -5.55 13.24
CA ARG A 102 -2.79 -4.83 13.71
C ARG A 102 -1.52 -5.19 12.96
N GLU A 103 -1.49 -6.38 12.36
CA GLU A 103 -0.37 -6.88 11.55
C GLU A 103 -0.44 -6.44 10.07
N MET A 104 -1.59 -5.93 9.60
CA MET A 104 -1.81 -5.55 8.21
C MET A 104 -1.60 -4.07 7.89
N CYS A 105 -1.39 -3.22 8.91
CA CYS A 105 -0.96 -1.84 8.68
C CYS A 105 0.58 -1.83 8.63
N PHE A 106 1.13 -2.10 7.45
CA PHE A 106 2.53 -1.90 7.10
C PHE A 106 2.87 -0.41 6.97
#